data_AF-A0A250F927-F1
#
_entry.id   AF-A0A250F927-F1
#
_cell.length_a   1.000
_cell.length_b   1.000
_cell.length_c   1.000
_cell.angle_alpha   90.00
_cell.angle_beta   90.00
_cell.angle_gamma   90.00
#
_symmetry.space_group_name_H-M   'P 1'
#
loop_
_entity.id
_entity.type
_entity.pdbx_description
1 polymer ?
#
loop_
_entity_poly.entity_id
_entity_poly.type
_entity_poly.pdbx_seq_one_letter_code
_entity_poly.pdbx_strand_id
1 'polypeptide(L)'
;MKPIKASQQKELKSKQDQLFVIDGAKVKFGPHIGTFKVLNKTPTIQSKTIGTEIEKSPANFTFMDGFQLLTLTQWQDVGTVKFQDNLALIKKSTIMGTGKMPPANAPIESGKIEFIDSGQINASKNIDTTGMPLPEYVPKPQIIEVYYTDLEGNKIEKGVIGQEVYLVVEGNKLEGETSDLYLEDPDIDFEYQGEYLLNDTLKNYTFKSDNERIKLKVITPKNNN
;
A
#
# COMPACT_ATOMS: atom_id res chain seq x y z
N MET A 1 3.96 -3.27 18.28
CA MET A 1 3.74 -2.91 16.85
C MET A 1 3.21 -4.08 16.00
N LYS A 2 1.89 -4.30 15.94
CA LYS A 2 1.21 -5.16 14.95
C LYS A 2 0.16 -4.45 14.06
N PRO A 3 -0.51 -3.35 14.47
CA PRO A 3 -1.59 -2.78 13.67
C PRO A 3 -1.13 -1.96 12.45
N ILE A 4 0.08 -1.36 12.50
CA ILE A 4 0.60 -0.47 11.44
C ILE A 4 0.90 -1.24 10.13
N LYS A 5 1.49 -2.44 10.22
CA LYS A 5 1.75 -3.26 9.02
C LYS A 5 0.45 -3.71 8.35
N ALA A 6 -0.58 -4.03 9.14
CA ALA A 6 -1.87 -4.45 8.63
C ALA A 6 -2.65 -3.28 7.99
N SER A 7 -2.61 -2.09 8.58
CA SER A 7 -3.25 -0.90 8.00
C SER A 7 -2.57 -0.45 6.71
N GLN A 8 -1.23 -0.45 6.66
CA GLN A 8 -0.47 -0.13 5.44
C GLN A 8 -0.74 -1.14 4.33
N GLN A 9 -0.72 -2.45 4.62
CA GLN A 9 -1.05 -3.49 3.62
C GLN A 9 -2.48 -3.34 3.08
N LYS A 10 -3.44 -2.98 3.95
CA LYS A 10 -4.83 -2.72 3.56
C LYS A 10 -4.95 -1.49 2.66
N GLU A 11 -4.21 -0.43 2.96
CA GLU A 11 -4.19 0.79 2.14
C GLU A 11 -3.52 0.55 0.78
N LEU A 12 -2.38 -0.15 0.75
CA LEU A 12 -1.71 -0.57 -0.48
C LEU A 12 -2.61 -1.44 -1.35
N LYS A 13 -3.29 -2.43 -0.74
CA LYS A 13 -4.25 -3.27 -1.45
C LYS A 13 -5.42 -2.45 -1.99
N SER A 14 -5.98 -1.53 -1.21
CA SER A 14 -7.04 -0.62 -1.66
C SER A 14 -6.62 0.23 -2.86
N LYS A 15 -5.38 0.74 -2.88
CA LYS A 15 -4.82 1.47 -4.02
C LYS A 15 -4.64 0.58 -5.24
N GLN A 16 -4.14 -0.65 -5.06
CA GLN A 16 -3.96 -1.60 -6.15
C GLN A 16 -5.29 -2.08 -6.75
N ASP A 17 -6.30 -2.29 -5.91
CA ASP A 17 -7.63 -2.76 -6.31
C ASP A 17 -8.38 -1.72 -7.19
N GLN A 18 -7.98 -0.44 -7.10
CA GLN A 18 -8.52 0.66 -7.89
C GLN A 18 -7.75 0.95 -9.19
N LEU A 19 -6.65 0.23 -9.48
CA LEU A 19 -5.93 0.42 -10.73
C LEU A 19 -6.82 0.04 -11.92
N PHE A 20 -6.92 0.93 -12.91
CA PHE A 20 -7.57 0.63 -14.19
C PHE A 20 -6.99 -0.62 -14.85
N VAL A 21 -7.86 -1.49 -15.34
CA VAL A 21 -7.45 -2.62 -16.15
C VAL A 21 -7.14 -2.13 -17.55
N ILE A 22 -5.98 -2.51 -18.08
CA ILE A 22 -5.59 -2.23 -19.46
C ILE A 22 -5.34 -3.53 -20.23
N ASP A 23 -5.22 -3.41 -21.55
CA ASP A 23 -4.95 -4.54 -22.44
C ASP A 23 -3.74 -5.39 -21.98
N GLY A 24 -3.93 -6.71 -21.99
CA GLY A 24 -2.97 -7.69 -21.53
C GLY A 24 -2.95 -7.94 -20.02
N ALA A 25 -3.89 -7.38 -19.25
CA ALA A 25 -4.06 -7.72 -17.84
C ALA A 25 -4.26 -9.22 -17.63
N LYS A 26 -3.74 -9.79 -16.54
CA LYS A 26 -3.90 -11.21 -16.24
C LYS A 26 -5.18 -11.48 -15.45
N VAL A 27 -5.84 -12.57 -15.79
CA VAL A 27 -7.06 -13.03 -15.15
C VAL A 27 -6.96 -14.47 -14.67
N LYS A 28 -7.83 -14.85 -13.74
CA LYS A 28 -8.10 -16.26 -13.38
C LYS A 28 -9.59 -16.57 -13.49
N PHE A 29 -9.91 -17.80 -13.87
CA PHE A 29 -11.21 -18.43 -13.72
C PHE A 29 -11.00 -19.77 -13.01
N GLY A 30 -11.31 -19.85 -11.71
CA GLY A 30 -10.93 -21.01 -10.91
C GLY A 30 -9.41 -21.29 -11.01
N PRO A 31 -8.98 -22.48 -11.47
CA PRO A 31 -7.57 -22.80 -11.68
C PRO A 31 -6.99 -22.25 -13.00
N HIS A 32 -7.82 -21.80 -13.94
CA HIS A 32 -7.40 -21.40 -15.28
C HIS A 32 -6.85 -19.98 -15.28
N ILE A 33 -5.63 -19.80 -15.78
CA ILE A 33 -4.98 -18.49 -15.90
C ILE A 33 -5.03 -18.02 -17.34
N GLY A 34 -5.38 -16.75 -17.54
CA GLY A 34 -5.50 -16.17 -18.87
C GLY A 34 -5.09 -14.70 -18.93
N THR A 35 -5.24 -14.15 -20.12
CA THR A 35 -5.05 -12.73 -20.41
C THR A 35 -6.37 -12.11 -20.85
N PHE A 36 -6.56 -10.86 -20.46
CA PHE A 36 -7.64 -9.99 -20.89
C PHE A 36 -7.18 -9.11 -22.05
N LYS A 37 -8.03 -8.99 -23.07
CA LYS A 37 -7.82 -8.22 -24.29
C LYS A 37 -8.94 -7.20 -24.43
N VAL A 38 -8.56 -5.95 -24.66
CA VAL A 38 -9.50 -4.86 -24.96
C VAL A 38 -9.76 -4.85 -26.46
N LEU A 39 -10.99 -5.09 -26.88
CA LEU A 39 -11.35 -5.17 -28.30
C LEU A 39 -11.86 -3.84 -28.85
N ASN A 40 -12.39 -2.97 -28.00
CA ASN A 40 -12.85 -1.64 -28.41
C ASN A 40 -11.70 -0.63 -28.39
N LYS A 41 -11.78 0.35 -29.28
CA LYS A 41 -10.80 1.44 -29.36
C LYS A 41 -11.08 2.48 -28.27
N THR A 42 -10.60 2.20 -27.06
CA THR A 42 -10.66 3.12 -25.92
C THR A 42 -9.40 3.99 -25.83
N PRO A 43 -9.42 5.08 -25.04
CA PRO A 43 -8.21 5.82 -24.68
C PRO A 43 -7.16 4.90 -24.04
N THR A 44 -5.91 5.34 -24.08
CA THR A 44 -4.78 4.54 -23.58
C THR A 44 -4.21 5.09 -22.28
N ILE A 45 -3.83 4.20 -21.38
CA ILE A 45 -2.93 4.48 -20.25
C ILE A 45 -1.67 3.64 -20.47
N GLN A 46 -0.50 4.26 -20.33
CA GLN A 46 0.80 3.61 -20.58
C GLN A 46 0.85 2.90 -21.95
N SER A 47 0.34 3.60 -22.97
CA SER A 47 0.29 3.13 -24.37
C SER A 47 -0.56 1.88 -24.63
N LYS A 48 -1.38 1.45 -23.66
CA LYS A 48 -2.33 0.34 -23.82
C LYS A 48 -3.75 0.80 -23.57
N THR A 49 -4.69 0.22 -24.30
CA THR A 49 -6.12 0.55 -24.24
C THR A 49 -6.72 0.15 -22.88
N ILE A 50 -7.64 0.99 -22.39
CA ILE A 50 -8.32 0.79 -21.11
C ILE A 50 -9.52 -0.14 -21.30
N GLY A 51 -9.67 -1.12 -20.40
CA GLY A 51 -10.86 -1.97 -20.35
C GLY A 51 -12.05 -1.24 -19.73
N THR A 52 -13.24 -1.42 -20.31
CA THR A 52 -14.49 -0.86 -19.82
C THR A 52 -15.56 -1.95 -19.71
N GLU A 53 -16.69 -1.65 -19.08
CA GLU A 53 -17.79 -2.60 -18.82
C GLU A 53 -18.43 -3.23 -20.07
N ILE A 54 -18.12 -2.71 -21.26
CA ILE A 54 -18.54 -3.31 -22.54
C ILE A 54 -17.67 -4.49 -22.97
N GLU A 55 -16.47 -4.66 -22.40
CA GLU A 55 -15.56 -5.77 -22.66
C GLU A 55 -16.01 -7.04 -21.92
N LYS A 56 -17.11 -7.64 -22.39
CA LYS A 56 -17.77 -8.80 -21.77
C LYS A 56 -18.04 -9.95 -22.76
N SER A 57 -17.26 -10.02 -23.84
CA SER A 57 -17.28 -11.12 -24.80
C SER A 57 -16.29 -12.21 -24.38
N PRO A 58 -16.57 -13.51 -24.58
CA PRO A 58 -15.57 -14.57 -24.43
C PRO A 58 -14.27 -14.29 -25.20
N ALA A 59 -14.35 -13.59 -26.34
CA ALA A 59 -13.18 -13.21 -27.14
C ALA A 59 -12.25 -12.18 -26.47
N ASN A 60 -12.70 -11.53 -25.39
CA ASN A 60 -11.86 -10.68 -24.55
C ASN A 60 -10.87 -11.48 -23.71
N PHE A 61 -10.95 -12.81 -23.68
CA PHE A 61 -10.13 -13.64 -22.81
C PHE A 61 -9.40 -14.72 -23.58
N THR A 62 -8.18 -15.04 -23.16
CA THR A 62 -7.40 -16.16 -23.68
C THR A 62 -6.74 -16.89 -22.54
N PHE A 63 -7.07 -18.16 -22.34
CA PHE A 63 -6.52 -18.98 -21.25
C PHE A 63 -5.34 -19.80 -21.73
N MET A 64 -4.30 -19.87 -20.91
CA MET A 64 -3.01 -20.46 -21.25
C MET A 64 -3.06 -21.97 -21.44
N ASP A 65 -3.99 -22.64 -20.78
CA ASP A 65 -4.23 -24.08 -20.86
C ASP A 65 -5.25 -24.47 -21.93
N GLY A 66 -5.79 -23.50 -22.66
CA GLY A 66 -6.79 -23.73 -23.71
C GLY A 66 -8.23 -23.78 -23.19
N PHE A 67 -8.51 -23.43 -21.94
CA PHE A 67 -9.88 -23.28 -21.43
C PHE A 67 -10.70 -22.30 -22.29
N GLN A 68 -11.93 -22.68 -22.61
CA GLN A 68 -12.81 -21.93 -23.50
C GLN A 68 -14.01 -21.38 -22.73
N LEU A 69 -14.16 -20.06 -22.69
CA LEU A 69 -15.36 -19.41 -22.17
C LEU A 69 -16.53 -19.56 -23.14
N LEU A 70 -17.70 -19.83 -22.59
CA LEU A 70 -18.95 -20.00 -23.32
C LEU A 70 -19.86 -18.79 -23.13
N THR A 71 -20.11 -18.41 -21.87
CA THR A 71 -21.01 -17.30 -21.52
C THR A 71 -20.42 -16.43 -20.43
N LEU A 72 -20.79 -15.15 -20.47
CA LEU A 72 -20.43 -14.14 -19.48
C LEU A 72 -21.66 -13.33 -19.10
N THR A 73 -21.69 -12.84 -17.86
CA THR A 73 -22.78 -12.00 -17.34
C THR A 73 -22.44 -10.51 -17.45
N GLN A 74 -22.77 -9.71 -16.44
CA GLN A 74 -22.36 -8.31 -16.34
C GLN A 74 -21.18 -8.18 -15.37
N TRP A 75 -20.35 -7.17 -15.62
CA TRP A 75 -19.30 -6.78 -14.70
C TRP A 75 -19.87 -6.32 -13.36
N GLN A 76 -19.16 -6.68 -12.30
CA GLN A 76 -19.38 -6.25 -10.92
C GLN A 76 -18.12 -5.51 -10.45
N ASP A 77 -18.27 -4.64 -9.45
CA ASP A 77 -17.15 -3.86 -8.88
C ASP A 77 -16.36 -3.04 -9.91
N VAL A 78 -17.07 -2.43 -10.86
CA VAL A 78 -16.48 -1.48 -11.82
C VAL A 78 -16.08 -0.16 -11.17
N GLY A 79 -15.20 0.59 -11.83
CA GLY A 79 -14.82 1.93 -11.42
C GLY A 79 -15.94 2.96 -11.63
N THR A 80 -15.74 4.18 -11.10
CA THR A 80 -16.68 5.30 -11.26
C THR A 80 -16.34 6.21 -12.44
N VAL A 81 -15.09 6.15 -12.92
CA VAL A 81 -14.61 6.93 -14.07
C VAL A 81 -15.13 6.31 -15.36
N LYS A 82 -15.54 7.15 -16.30
CA LYS A 82 -16.01 6.74 -17.63
C LYS A 82 -14.99 7.05 -18.71
N PHE A 83 -14.84 6.13 -19.66
CA PHE A 83 -14.14 6.34 -20.92
C PHE A 83 -15.09 6.05 -22.07
N GLN A 84 -15.31 7.03 -22.94
CA GLN A 84 -16.30 6.94 -24.02
C GLN A 84 -17.67 6.48 -23.48
N ASP A 85 -18.13 7.16 -22.42
CA ASP A 85 -19.41 6.93 -21.73
C ASP A 85 -19.58 5.59 -20.98
N ASN A 86 -18.60 4.69 -21.04
CA ASN A 86 -18.62 3.39 -20.37
C ASN A 86 -17.78 3.40 -19.10
N LEU A 87 -18.25 2.75 -18.03
CA LEU A 87 -17.49 2.65 -16.78
C LEU A 87 -16.21 1.85 -16.97
N ALA A 88 -15.11 2.36 -16.42
CA ALA A 88 -13.81 1.72 -16.48
C ALA A 88 -13.76 0.45 -15.62
N LEU A 89 -13.11 -0.59 -16.12
CA LEU A 89 -12.74 -1.75 -15.31
C LEU A 89 -11.56 -1.39 -14.42
N ILE A 90 -11.60 -1.88 -13.19
CA ILE A 90 -10.53 -1.77 -12.20
C ILE A 90 -10.11 -3.16 -11.74
N LYS A 91 -8.96 -3.28 -11.08
CA LYS A 91 -8.41 -4.59 -10.70
C LYS A 91 -9.38 -5.43 -9.85
N LYS A 92 -10.22 -4.82 -9.02
CA LYS A 92 -11.24 -5.57 -8.27
C LYS A 92 -12.47 -5.98 -9.09
N SER A 93 -12.61 -5.51 -10.34
CA SER A 93 -13.76 -5.84 -11.17
C SER A 93 -13.82 -7.34 -11.45
N THR A 94 -15.02 -7.90 -11.43
CA THR A 94 -15.24 -9.33 -11.67
C THR A 94 -16.43 -9.57 -12.58
N ILE A 95 -16.42 -10.70 -13.29
CA ILE A 95 -17.53 -11.12 -14.16
C ILE A 95 -17.77 -12.62 -14.00
N MET A 96 -19.04 -13.02 -13.86
CA MET A 96 -19.40 -14.43 -13.78
C MET A 96 -19.52 -15.02 -15.18
N GLY A 97 -19.18 -16.29 -15.32
CA GLY A 97 -19.29 -16.98 -16.59
C GLY A 97 -19.31 -18.49 -16.48
N THR A 98 -19.46 -19.11 -17.63
CA THR A 98 -19.27 -20.55 -17.80
C THR A 98 -18.23 -20.82 -18.86
N GLY A 99 -17.52 -21.93 -18.74
CA GLY A 99 -16.53 -22.37 -19.73
C GLY A 99 -16.27 -23.86 -19.62
N LYS A 100 -15.38 -24.38 -20.46
CA LYS A 100 -14.95 -25.78 -20.41
C LYS A 100 -13.57 -25.95 -21.05
N MET A 101 -12.88 -27.01 -20.66
CA MET A 101 -11.71 -27.48 -21.38
C MET A 101 -12.10 -28.15 -22.71
N PRO A 102 -11.26 -28.11 -23.74
CA PRO A 102 -11.33 -29.08 -24.84
C PRO A 102 -11.01 -30.49 -24.29
N PRO A 103 -11.60 -31.59 -24.82
CA PRO A 103 -12.49 -31.74 -25.98
C PRO A 103 -13.97 -31.43 -25.70
N ALA A 104 -14.83 -31.47 -26.73
CA ALA A 104 -16.22 -30.96 -26.70
C ALA A 104 -17.12 -31.55 -25.59
N ASN A 105 -16.85 -32.78 -25.13
CA ASN A 105 -17.59 -33.49 -24.09
C ASN A 105 -17.09 -33.22 -22.66
N ALA A 106 -16.10 -32.35 -22.47
CA ALA A 106 -15.67 -31.94 -21.14
C ALA A 106 -16.81 -31.26 -20.37
N PRO A 107 -16.85 -31.41 -19.03
CA PRO A 107 -17.86 -30.78 -18.19
C PRO A 107 -17.79 -29.25 -18.29
N ILE A 108 -18.97 -28.62 -18.18
CA ILE A 108 -19.05 -27.16 -18.09
C ILE A 108 -18.75 -26.74 -16.65
N GLU A 109 -17.86 -25.79 -16.52
CA GLU A 109 -17.48 -25.16 -15.27
C GLU A 109 -18.15 -23.79 -15.16
N SER A 110 -18.69 -23.49 -13.98
CA SER A 110 -19.22 -22.17 -13.63
C SER A 110 -18.29 -21.48 -12.66
N GLY A 111 -18.04 -20.20 -12.87
CA GLY A 111 -17.04 -19.51 -12.06
C GLY A 111 -17.02 -18.02 -12.28
N LYS A 112 -16.07 -17.38 -11.59
CA LYS A 112 -15.83 -15.96 -11.64
C LYS A 112 -14.49 -15.70 -12.30
N ILE A 113 -14.47 -14.73 -13.21
CA ILE A 113 -13.23 -14.14 -13.71
C ILE A 113 -12.82 -13.02 -12.78
N GLU A 114 -11.58 -13.08 -12.31
CA GLU A 114 -10.96 -12.06 -11.46
C GLU A 114 -9.64 -11.60 -12.08
N PHE A 115 -9.34 -10.29 -12.02
CA PHE A 115 -8.02 -9.79 -12.40
C PHE A 115 -6.99 -10.10 -11.32
N ILE A 116 -5.89 -10.72 -11.72
CA ILE A 116 -4.73 -11.01 -10.85
C ILE A 116 -3.77 -9.82 -10.88
N ASP A 117 -3.68 -9.14 -12.03
CA ASP A 117 -3.04 -7.84 -12.20
C ASP A 117 -3.89 -6.93 -13.10
N SER A 118 -3.56 -5.64 -13.13
CA SER A 118 -4.27 -4.65 -13.93
C SER A 118 -3.67 -4.46 -15.33
N GLY A 119 -2.62 -5.19 -15.70
CA GLY A 119 -1.84 -4.97 -16.93
C GLY A 119 -1.00 -3.69 -16.95
N GLN A 120 -1.24 -2.75 -16.02
CA GLN A 120 -0.42 -1.55 -15.82
C GLN A 120 0.99 -1.93 -15.37
N ILE A 121 1.98 -1.26 -15.93
CA ILE A 121 3.32 -1.20 -15.34
C ILE A 121 3.14 -0.41 -14.04
N ASN A 122 3.08 -1.12 -12.92
CA ASN A 122 3.30 -0.51 -11.63
C ASN A 122 4.70 0.10 -11.70
N ALA A 123 4.81 1.42 -11.64
CA ALA A 123 6.09 2.06 -11.38
C ALA A 123 6.53 1.64 -9.97
N SER A 124 7.21 0.49 -9.90
CA SER A 124 8.22 0.03 -8.93
C SER A 124 8.18 -1.50 -8.83
N LYS A 125 9.19 -2.15 -9.42
CA LYS A 125 9.42 -3.60 -9.29
C LYS A 125 10.78 -3.91 -8.63
N ASN A 126 11.21 -3.02 -7.72
CA ASN A 126 12.58 -2.74 -7.25
C ASN A 126 13.21 -1.58 -8.03
N ILE A 127 13.82 -0.62 -7.31
CA ILE A 127 14.57 0.47 -7.91
C ILE A 127 16.05 0.03 -7.90
N ASP A 128 16.58 -0.33 -9.06
CA ASP A 128 18.03 -0.33 -9.27
C ASP A 128 18.39 1.06 -9.79
N THR A 129 19.04 1.86 -8.93
CA THR A 129 19.39 3.27 -9.16
C THR A 129 20.79 3.45 -9.72
N THR A 130 21.45 2.39 -10.20
CA THR A 130 22.83 2.49 -10.64
C THR A 130 22.94 3.23 -11.98
N GLY A 131 23.22 4.54 -11.94
CA GLY A 131 23.76 5.32 -13.07
C GLY A 131 22.80 6.16 -13.91
N MET A 132 21.52 6.33 -13.54
CA MET A 132 20.59 7.21 -14.28
C MET A 132 20.16 8.43 -13.43
N PRO A 133 20.07 9.64 -14.01
CA PRO A 133 19.45 10.78 -13.34
C PRO A 133 17.93 10.56 -13.25
N LEU A 134 17.43 10.43 -12.02
CA LEU A 134 16.03 10.21 -11.69
C LEU A 134 15.19 11.51 -11.88
N PRO A 135 13.93 11.44 -12.37
CA PRO A 135 12.97 12.51 -12.10
C PRO A 135 12.73 12.59 -10.59
N GLU A 136 12.66 13.81 -10.03
CA GLU A 136 12.61 14.03 -8.57
C GLU A 136 11.42 13.31 -7.92
N TYR A 137 11.70 12.17 -7.31
CA TYR A 137 10.82 11.58 -6.31
C TYR A 137 10.82 12.52 -5.11
N VAL A 138 9.64 13.03 -4.73
CA VAL A 138 9.47 13.79 -3.50
C VAL A 138 8.93 12.82 -2.45
N PRO A 139 9.80 12.15 -1.64
CA PRO A 139 9.30 11.35 -0.53
C PRO A 139 8.45 12.21 0.39
N LYS A 140 7.45 11.62 1.03
CA LYS A 140 6.69 12.29 2.09
C LYS A 140 7.42 12.12 3.42
N PRO A 141 7.29 13.07 4.36
CA PRO A 141 7.78 12.92 5.72
C PRO A 141 7.30 11.62 6.35
N GLN A 142 8.22 10.84 6.90
CA GLN A 142 7.88 9.59 7.56
C GLN A 142 8.89 9.22 8.64
N ILE A 143 8.41 8.99 9.86
CA ILE A 143 9.17 8.35 10.94
C ILE A 143 9.24 6.85 10.66
N ILE A 144 10.46 6.30 10.65
CA ILE A 144 10.76 4.88 10.44
C ILE A 144 10.87 4.16 11.78
N GLU A 145 11.65 4.72 12.70
CA GLU A 145 11.95 4.09 13.98
C GLU A 145 12.02 5.12 15.11
N VAL A 146 11.60 4.70 16.30
CA VAL A 146 11.70 5.47 17.53
C VAL A 146 12.18 4.52 18.63
N TYR A 147 13.25 4.89 19.33
CA TYR A 147 13.81 4.09 20.43
C TYR A 147 14.63 4.94 21.39
N TYR A 148 14.95 4.37 22.56
CA TYR A 148 15.80 5.03 23.56
C TYR A 148 17.25 4.55 23.47
N THR A 149 18.19 5.46 23.72
CA THR A 149 19.59 5.12 24.01
C THR A 149 20.07 5.79 25.29
N ASP A 150 21.11 5.23 25.88
CA ASP A 150 21.93 5.98 26.84
C ASP A 150 22.70 7.12 26.13
N LEU A 151 23.48 7.89 26.90
CA LEU A 151 24.30 8.99 26.38
C LEU A 151 25.49 8.51 25.53
N GLU A 152 25.89 7.26 25.66
CA GLU A 152 26.96 6.62 24.87
C GLU A 152 26.42 6.12 23.51
N GLY A 153 25.09 6.08 23.35
CA GLY A 153 24.40 5.66 22.13
C GLY A 153 24.00 4.19 22.11
N ASN A 154 24.11 3.46 23.23
CA ASN A 154 23.63 2.08 23.31
C ASN A 154 22.12 2.08 23.45
N LYS A 155 21.44 1.25 22.65
CA LYS A 155 19.98 1.09 22.73
C LYS A 155 19.59 0.46 24.06
N ILE A 156 18.63 1.07 24.74
CA ILE A 156 18.12 0.63 26.03
C ILE A 156 16.62 0.37 25.92
N GLU A 157 16.12 -0.63 26.66
CA GLU A 157 14.68 -0.91 26.73
C GLU A 157 13.96 0.10 27.62
N LYS A 158 14.62 0.54 28.70
CA LYS A 158 14.05 1.44 29.69
C LYS A 158 15.11 2.27 30.39
N GLY A 159 14.79 3.52 30.69
CA GLY A 159 15.65 4.40 31.48
C GLY A 159 15.45 4.22 32.99
N VAL A 160 16.47 4.61 33.76
CA VAL A 160 16.41 4.63 35.23
C VAL A 160 16.03 6.04 35.71
N ILE A 161 15.23 6.15 36.76
CA ILE A 161 14.86 7.46 37.35
C ILE A 161 16.11 8.29 37.66
N GLY A 162 16.12 9.54 37.20
CA GLY A 162 17.25 10.47 37.32
C GLY A 162 18.29 10.36 36.19
N GLN A 163 18.19 9.35 35.33
CA GLN A 163 19.06 9.18 34.16
C GLN A 163 18.67 10.15 33.04
N GLU A 164 19.68 10.67 32.33
CA GLU A 164 19.47 11.32 31.04
C GLU A 164 19.61 10.30 29.90
N VAL A 165 18.67 10.32 28.97
CA VAL A 165 18.61 9.41 27.82
C VAL A 165 18.39 10.21 26.54
N TYR A 166 18.62 9.56 25.39
CA TYR A 166 18.16 10.09 24.11
C TYR A 166 16.96 9.30 23.62
N LEU A 167 15.88 10.00 23.28
CA LEU A 167 14.89 9.51 22.36
C LEU A 167 15.44 9.71 20.95
N VAL A 168 15.78 8.60 20.30
CA VAL A 168 16.24 8.57 18.92
C VAL A 168 15.04 8.42 18.00
N VAL A 169 14.89 9.36 17.08
CA VAL A 169 13.89 9.33 16.02
C VAL A 169 14.61 9.24 14.69
N GLU A 170 14.38 8.16 13.96
CA GLU A 170 14.91 7.94 12.62
C GLU A 170 13.77 8.01 11.62
N GLY A 171 13.95 8.78 10.55
CA GLY A 171 12.95 8.93 9.51
C GLY A 171 13.51 9.50 8.23
N ASN A 172 12.61 9.96 7.38
CA ASN A 172 12.91 10.52 6.07
C ASN A 172 12.10 11.81 5.92
N LYS A 173 12.76 12.88 5.47
CA LYS A 173 12.14 14.19 5.27
C LYS A 173 11.34 14.68 6.47
N LEU A 174 11.90 14.51 7.65
CA LEU A 174 11.32 15.03 8.89
C LEU A 174 11.71 16.49 9.09
N GLU A 175 12.88 16.94 8.61
CA GLU A 175 13.33 18.31 8.83
C GLU A 175 12.27 19.36 8.46
N GLY A 176 11.91 20.21 9.43
CA GLY A 176 10.89 21.24 9.34
C GLY A 176 9.46 20.79 9.64
N GLU A 177 9.20 19.48 9.70
CA GLU A 177 7.89 18.91 9.99
C GLU A 177 7.60 18.90 11.50
N THR A 178 6.31 18.91 11.85
CA THR A 178 5.85 18.86 13.23
C THR A 178 5.07 17.59 13.52
N SER A 179 5.34 16.98 14.67
CA SER A 179 4.58 15.81 15.14
C SER A 179 4.52 15.72 16.66
N ASP A 180 3.52 15.00 17.16
CA ASP A 180 3.43 14.61 18.56
C ASP A 180 4.16 13.27 18.74
N LEU A 181 5.09 13.20 19.68
CA LEU A 181 5.83 11.99 20.03
C LEU A 181 5.28 11.41 21.34
N TYR A 182 4.69 10.22 21.25
CA TYR A 182 4.12 9.49 22.37
C TYR A 182 5.16 8.53 22.96
N LEU A 183 5.52 8.74 24.22
CA LEU A 183 6.60 8.06 24.95
C LEU A 183 6.11 7.06 25.99
N GLU A 184 4.79 6.96 26.13
CA GLU A 184 4.02 6.22 27.15
C GLU A 184 4.77 5.03 27.76
N ASP A 185 5.14 5.17 29.04
CA ASP A 185 5.72 4.11 29.87
C ASP A 185 5.01 4.13 31.24
N PRO A 186 4.45 2.99 31.71
CA PRO A 186 3.66 2.98 32.94
C PRO A 186 4.46 3.25 34.23
N ASP A 187 5.79 3.14 34.18
CA ASP A 187 6.64 3.12 35.36
C ASP A 187 7.58 4.33 35.48
N ILE A 188 7.71 5.14 34.42
CA ILE A 188 8.57 6.32 34.37
C ILE A 188 7.89 7.43 33.55
N ASP A 189 8.11 8.68 33.93
CA ASP A 189 7.77 9.83 33.08
C ASP A 189 9.05 10.48 32.54
N PHE A 190 8.86 11.46 31.65
CA PHE A 190 9.95 12.18 31.01
C PHE A 190 9.86 13.69 31.20
N GLU A 191 11.01 14.32 31.33
CA GLU A 191 11.20 15.77 31.28
C GLU A 191 12.01 16.13 30.02
N TYR A 192 11.54 17.15 29.30
CA TYR A 192 12.21 17.71 28.12
C TYR A 192 12.54 19.18 28.39
N GLN A 193 13.83 19.53 28.34
CA GLN A 193 14.32 20.90 28.56
C GLN A 193 13.85 21.56 29.87
N GLY A 194 13.66 20.79 30.95
CA GLY A 194 13.15 21.31 32.22
C GLY A 194 11.65 21.18 32.41
N GLU A 195 10.90 20.90 31.33
CA GLU A 195 9.45 20.81 31.35
C GLU A 195 8.97 19.36 31.41
N TYR A 196 8.00 19.11 32.28
CA TYR A 196 7.35 17.82 32.42
C TYR A 196 6.51 17.47 31.18
N LEU A 197 6.69 16.28 30.62
CA LEU A 197 5.88 15.80 29.51
C LEU A 197 4.58 15.20 30.02
N LEU A 198 3.51 16.02 30.01
CA LEU A 198 2.17 15.57 30.39
C LEU A 198 1.70 14.42 29.49
N ASN A 199 1.25 13.31 30.11
CA ASN A 199 0.86 12.07 29.44
C ASN A 199 1.97 11.51 28.53
N ASP A 200 3.24 11.66 28.93
CA ASP A 200 4.40 11.18 28.18
C ASP A 200 4.39 11.62 26.72
N THR A 201 3.85 12.80 26.43
CA THR A 201 3.70 13.27 25.06
C THR A 201 4.53 14.53 24.86
N LEU A 202 5.54 14.45 24.00
CA LEU A 202 6.24 15.63 23.49
C LEU A 202 5.44 16.20 22.31
N LYS A 203 4.68 17.25 22.58
CA LYS A 203 3.73 17.83 21.62
C LYS A 203 4.39 18.82 20.66
N ASN A 204 3.90 18.85 19.41
CA ASN A 204 4.30 19.79 18.37
C ASN A 204 5.83 19.89 18.20
N TYR A 205 6.53 18.77 18.31
CA TYR A 205 7.98 18.76 18.12
C TYR A 205 8.33 19.06 16.67
N THR A 206 9.09 20.12 16.43
CA THR A 206 9.62 20.43 15.09
C THR A 206 10.95 19.71 14.91
N PHE A 207 11.00 18.81 13.93
CA PHE A 207 12.24 18.12 13.63
C PHE A 207 13.23 19.07 12.95
N LYS A 208 14.46 19.12 13.44
CA LYS A 208 15.65 19.78 12.89
C LYS A 208 16.39 18.90 11.88
N SER A 209 16.15 17.59 11.86
CA SER A 209 16.76 16.68 10.89
C SER A 209 15.99 15.36 10.77
N ASP A 210 16.31 14.58 9.74
CA ASP A 210 15.73 13.25 9.51
C ASP A 210 16.11 12.22 10.59
N ASN A 211 17.23 12.43 11.27
CA ASN A 211 17.71 11.56 12.34
C ASN A 211 18.03 12.40 13.56
N GLU A 212 17.18 12.31 14.58
CA GLU A 212 17.31 13.13 15.77
C GLU A 212 17.56 12.34 17.03
N ARG A 213 18.27 13.00 17.94
CA ARG A 213 18.48 12.55 19.31
C ARG A 213 17.96 13.63 20.23
N ILE A 214 16.78 13.38 20.77
CA ILE A 214 16.08 14.30 21.66
C ILE A 214 16.47 13.91 23.08
N LYS A 215 17.20 14.80 23.76
CA LYS A 215 17.65 14.53 25.14
C LYS A 215 16.47 14.66 26.09
N LEU A 216 16.22 13.60 26.86
CA LEU A 216 15.18 13.53 27.87
C LEU A 216 15.79 13.17 29.22
N LYS A 217 15.13 13.59 30.29
CA LYS A 217 15.46 13.15 31.65
C LYS A 217 14.34 12.29 32.19
N VAL A 218 14.70 11.10 32.65
CA VAL A 218 13.77 10.15 33.24
C VAL A 218 13.46 10.58 34.67
N ILE A 219 12.19 10.62 35.03
CA ILE A 219 11.72 11.10 36.33
C ILE A 219 10.69 10.12 36.92
N THR A 220 10.41 10.29 38.21
CA THR A 220 9.36 9.52 38.89
C THR A 220 7.99 9.83 38.27
N PRO A 221 7.12 8.82 38.08
CA PRO A 221 5.74 9.04 37.68
C PRO A 221 5.05 10.08 38.57
N LYS A 222 4.56 11.16 37.99
CA LYS A 222 3.63 12.07 38.67
C LYS A 222 2.24 11.55 38.36
N ASN A 223 1.51 11.12 39.40
CA ASN A 223 0.11 10.74 39.29
C ASN A 223 -0.64 11.76 38.42
N ASN A 224 -1.06 11.33 37.22
CA ASN A 224 -1.90 12.11 36.33
C ASN A 224 -3.29 12.23 36.99
N ASN A 225 -3.46 13.24 37.85
CA ASN A 225 -4.76 13.63 38.40
C ASN A 225 -5.62 14.30 37.32
#